data_AF-A0A2E1B2M4-F1
#
_entry.id   AF-A0A2E1B2M4-F1
#
_cell.length_a   1.000
_cell.length_b   1.000
_cell.length_c   1.000
_cell.angle_alpha   90.00
_cell.angle_beta   90.00
_cell.angle_gamma   90.00
#
_symmetry.space_group_name_H-M   'P 1'
#
loop_
_entity.id
_entity.type
_entity.pdbx_description
1 polymer ?
#
loop_
_entity_poly.entity_id
_entity_poly.type
_entity_poly.pdbx_seq_one_letter_code
_entity_poly.pdbx_strand_id
1 'polypeptide(L)'
;MREPRWWFSLSLTLLCFLLVFLLFSTWYVFDGSTLPTGVKDKVDTLWRIGAGLIALITFITVIWRGMMTDQQTREQRRQNDANDDAAYASLLVEGTKLLGEESDHHKRAGVAILLRVIDDPSCDKNGRPDRLQQQALDILASEWAQNYKLFNLENYTSFLYRALFSKRKPSLFASFDLKCSDIHPKDKDEMGRAKPKHDERWMISGGFKKQTYLGGVGLIDPVEGILFKGIIIEFKYTEIVDSNVTNYKPGIKFKFNRCIFVDCNIEKITPDDVAFSTFICCNFTGCEFAEDTFFDIEDALETATFLNDETRSLFDTPGNWYDLDNPPKARDGFSEWDTFLEPRKRIGKRWCRKDPTSQEWKPA
;
A
#
# COMPACT_ATOMS: atom_id res chain seq x y z
N MET A 1 -34.05 -10.25 -9.63
CA MET A 1 -34.84 -9.02 -9.85
C MET A 1 -36.11 -9.41 -10.56
N ARG A 2 -37.29 -9.24 -9.95
CA ARG A 2 -38.57 -9.53 -10.62
C ARG A 2 -38.77 -8.48 -11.72
N GLU A 3 -38.91 -8.95 -12.97
CA GLU A 3 -39.12 -8.10 -14.13
C GLU A 3 -40.30 -7.13 -13.93
N PRO A 4 -40.26 -5.92 -14.52
CA PRO A 4 -41.30 -4.88 -14.41
C PRO A 4 -42.61 -5.23 -15.15
N ARG A 5 -42.92 -6.52 -15.36
CA ARG A 5 -44.15 -6.98 -16.03
C ARG A 5 -45.42 -6.48 -15.38
N TRP A 6 -45.39 -6.27 -14.06
CA TRP A 6 -46.55 -5.80 -13.31
C TRP A 6 -46.93 -4.35 -13.65
N TRP A 7 -45.96 -3.48 -13.97
CA TRP A 7 -46.22 -2.10 -14.38
C TRP A 7 -46.87 -2.00 -15.76
N PHE A 8 -46.41 -2.83 -16.69
CA PHE A 8 -47.04 -2.95 -18.01
C PHE A 8 -48.48 -3.44 -17.87
N SER A 9 -48.68 -4.47 -17.04
CA SER A 9 -50.02 -5.00 -16.74
C SER A 9 -50.92 -3.95 -16.06
N LEU A 10 -50.41 -3.18 -15.10
CA LEU A 10 -51.15 -2.09 -14.45
C LEU A 10 -51.56 -1.00 -15.45
N SER A 11 -50.64 -0.56 -16.30
CA SER A 11 -50.90 0.48 -17.31
C SER A 11 -51.94 0.01 -18.33
N LEU A 12 -51.84 -1.24 -18.78
CA LEU A 12 -52.81 -1.85 -19.69
C LEU A 12 -54.19 -1.99 -19.03
N THR A 13 -54.23 -2.38 -17.75
CA THR A 13 -55.48 -2.52 -16.99
C THR A 13 -56.17 -1.17 -16.84
N LEU A 14 -55.42 -0.10 -16.52
CA LEU A 14 -55.94 1.26 -16.43
C LEU A 14 -56.46 1.79 -17.76
N LEU A 15 -55.78 1.47 -18.87
CA LEU A 15 -56.25 1.79 -20.22
C LEU A 15 -57.61 1.13 -20.50
N CYS A 16 -57.75 -0.17 -20.18
CA CYS A 16 -59.02 -0.88 -20.33
C CYS A 16 -60.12 -0.29 -19.46
N PHE A 17 -59.83 0.04 -18.19
CA PHE A 17 -60.79 0.71 -17.31
C PHE A 17 -61.24 2.06 -17.86
N LEU A 18 -60.32 2.85 -18.41
CA LEU A 18 -60.66 4.15 -19.00
C LEU A 18 -61.56 4.00 -20.24
N LEU A 19 -61.30 3.00 -21.09
CA LEU A 19 -62.16 2.71 -22.25
C LEU A 19 -63.57 2.26 -21.84
N VAL A 20 -63.67 1.35 -20.87
CA VAL A 20 -64.98 0.90 -20.34
C VAL A 20 -65.72 2.07 -19.68
N PHE A 21 -65.02 2.91 -18.92
CA PHE A 21 -65.60 4.09 -18.30
C PHE A 21 -66.13 5.08 -19.35
N LEU A 22 -65.41 5.31 -20.44
CA LEU A 22 -65.86 6.17 -21.54
C LEU A 22 -67.12 5.62 -22.20
N LEU A 23 -67.17 4.32 -22.52
CA LEU A 23 -68.35 3.66 -23.10
C LEU A 23 -69.57 3.71 -22.18
N PHE A 24 -69.35 3.48 -20.88
CA PHE A 24 -70.41 3.58 -19.88
C PHE A 24 -70.89 5.03 -19.73
N SER A 25 -69.98 6.00 -19.77
CA SER A 25 -70.31 7.43 -19.69
C SER A 25 -71.15 7.90 -20.87
N THR A 26 -70.79 7.52 -22.10
CA THR A 26 -71.62 7.82 -23.28
C THR A 26 -72.97 7.14 -23.18
N TRP A 27 -73.02 5.85 -22.84
CA TRP A 27 -74.29 5.16 -22.65
C TRP A 27 -75.18 5.84 -21.59
N TYR A 28 -74.62 6.19 -20.43
CA TYR A 28 -75.34 6.85 -19.33
C TYR A 28 -75.87 8.25 -19.66
N VAL A 29 -75.11 9.02 -20.44
CA VAL A 29 -75.51 10.36 -20.88
C VAL A 29 -76.62 10.30 -21.94
N PHE A 30 -76.56 9.31 -22.84
CA PHE A 30 -77.49 9.17 -23.97
C PHE A 30 -78.66 8.21 -23.72
N ASP A 31 -78.78 7.61 -22.53
CA ASP A 31 -79.93 6.78 -22.18
C ASP A 31 -81.21 7.64 -22.19
N GLY A 32 -82.08 7.36 -23.16
CA GLY A 32 -83.13 8.27 -23.67
C GLY A 32 -84.33 8.52 -22.76
N SER A 33 -84.21 8.23 -21.47
CA SER A 33 -85.30 8.27 -20.49
C SER A 33 -85.44 9.61 -19.75
N THR A 34 -84.53 10.58 -19.93
CA THR A 34 -84.56 11.87 -19.20
C THR A 34 -84.61 13.10 -20.14
N LEU A 35 -85.65 13.93 -19.95
CA LEU A 35 -85.91 15.24 -20.56
C LEU A 35 -84.70 16.23 -20.49
N PRO A 36 -84.64 17.26 -21.35
CA PRO A 36 -83.43 18.07 -21.61
C PRO A 36 -82.84 18.85 -20.42
N THR A 37 -83.54 18.97 -19.29
CA THR A 37 -83.07 19.71 -18.11
C THR A 37 -82.09 18.91 -17.21
N GLY A 38 -82.06 17.58 -17.26
CA GLY A 38 -81.23 16.75 -16.38
C GLY A 38 -79.83 16.37 -16.91
N VAL A 39 -79.54 16.68 -18.18
CA VAL A 39 -78.27 16.31 -18.83
C VAL A 39 -77.09 17.06 -18.22
N LYS A 40 -77.29 18.32 -17.81
CA LYS A 40 -76.23 19.19 -17.28
C LYS A 40 -75.62 18.65 -15.99
N ASP A 41 -76.44 18.17 -15.06
CA ASP A 41 -75.98 17.63 -13.78
C ASP A 41 -75.25 16.29 -13.93
N LYS A 42 -75.71 15.45 -14.87
CA LYS A 42 -75.04 14.20 -15.25
C LYS A 42 -73.64 14.48 -15.84
N VAL A 43 -73.54 15.48 -16.71
CA VAL A 43 -72.26 15.90 -17.31
C VAL A 43 -71.32 16.49 -16.26
N ASP A 44 -71.80 17.32 -15.33
CA ASP A 44 -70.95 17.93 -14.30
C ASP A 44 -70.38 16.87 -13.33
N THR A 45 -71.16 15.84 -13.02
CA THR A 45 -70.71 14.70 -12.21
C THR A 45 -69.65 13.87 -12.94
N LEU A 46 -69.87 13.57 -14.22
CA LEU A 46 -68.90 12.87 -15.07
C LEU A 46 -67.59 13.64 -15.23
N TRP A 47 -67.68 14.97 -15.36
CA TRP A 47 -66.51 15.82 -15.45
C TRP A 47 -65.61 15.71 -14.22
N ARG A 48 -66.17 15.73 -13.01
CA ARG A 48 -65.40 15.59 -11.75
C ARG A 48 -64.70 14.24 -11.63
N ILE A 49 -65.38 13.16 -12.03
CA ILE A 49 -64.79 11.81 -12.04
C ILE A 49 -63.70 11.71 -13.13
N GLY A 50 -63.99 12.24 -14.32
CA GLY A 50 -63.04 12.28 -15.44
C GLY A 50 -61.77 13.04 -15.11
N ALA A 51 -61.88 14.20 -14.44
CA ALA A 51 -60.73 14.96 -13.97
C ALA A 51 -59.85 14.16 -12.99
N GLY A 52 -60.46 13.42 -12.06
CA GLY A 52 -59.75 12.52 -11.15
C GLY A 52 -59.00 11.39 -11.87
N LEU A 53 -59.63 10.77 -12.87
CA LEU A 53 -58.99 9.73 -13.70
C LEU A 53 -57.81 10.27 -14.50
N ILE A 54 -57.94 11.45 -15.11
CA ILE A 54 -56.85 12.10 -15.84
C ILE A 54 -55.67 12.41 -14.91
N ALA A 55 -55.94 12.93 -13.70
CA ALA A 55 -54.91 13.18 -12.70
C ALA A 55 -54.17 11.89 -12.29
N LEU A 56 -54.90 10.79 -12.05
CA LEU A 56 -54.33 9.49 -11.71
C LEU A 56 -53.42 8.94 -12.82
N ILE A 57 -53.87 9.01 -14.07
CA ILE A 57 -53.08 8.56 -15.23
C ILE A 57 -51.81 9.40 -15.36
N THR A 58 -51.92 10.72 -15.17
CA THR A 58 -50.76 11.62 -15.22
C THR A 58 -49.75 11.26 -14.13
N PHE A 59 -50.20 11.04 -12.89
CA PHE A 59 -49.34 10.62 -11.78
C PHE A 59 -48.61 9.30 -12.07
N ILE A 60 -49.33 8.29 -12.57
CA ILE A 60 -48.74 6.99 -12.94
C ILE A 60 -47.74 7.14 -14.08
N THR A 61 -48.02 7.99 -15.06
CA THR A 61 -47.12 8.27 -16.18
C THR A 61 -45.81 8.92 -15.69
N VAL A 62 -45.89 9.85 -14.73
CA VAL A 62 -44.70 10.49 -14.14
C VAL A 62 -43.85 9.46 -13.38
N ILE A 63 -44.47 8.61 -12.55
CA ILE A 63 -43.76 7.53 -11.83
C ILE A 63 -43.08 6.58 -12.81
N TRP A 64 -43.80 6.16 -13.85
CA TRP A 64 -43.26 5.25 -14.86
C TRP A 64 -42.05 5.86 -15.59
N ARG A 65 -42.14 7.13 -16.00
CA ARG A 65 -40.99 7.85 -16.59
C ARG A 65 -39.81 7.93 -15.63
N GLY A 66 -40.04 8.26 -14.36
CA GLY A 66 -39.00 8.33 -13.34
C GLY A 66 -38.28 6.98 -13.15
N MET A 67 -39.03 5.88 -13.08
CA MET A 67 -38.48 4.54 -12.98
C MET A 67 -37.70 4.12 -14.23
N MET A 68 -38.19 4.47 -15.42
CA MET A 68 -37.49 4.17 -16.68
C MET A 68 -36.17 4.92 -16.80
N THR A 69 -36.15 6.21 -16.42
CA THR A 69 -34.92 7.01 -16.38
C THR A 69 -33.91 6.46 -15.36
N ASP A 70 -34.35 6.00 -14.18
CA ASP A 70 -33.47 5.34 -13.22
C ASP A 70 -32.89 4.04 -13.77
N GLN A 71 -33.69 3.22 -14.45
CA GLN A 71 -33.19 2.00 -15.11
C GLN A 71 -32.17 2.30 -16.22
N GLN A 72 -32.46 3.27 -17.09
CA GLN A 72 -31.53 3.70 -18.14
C GLN A 72 -30.22 4.23 -17.54
N THR A 73 -30.30 5.02 -16.48
CA THR A 73 -29.13 5.55 -15.78
C THR A 73 -28.30 4.42 -15.17
N ARG A 74 -28.93 3.41 -14.57
CA ARG A 74 -28.24 2.25 -14.01
C ARG A 74 -27.55 1.42 -15.10
N GLU A 75 -28.21 1.22 -16.24
CA GLU A 75 -27.63 0.44 -17.33
C GLU A 75 -26.50 1.22 -18.04
N GLN A 76 -26.66 2.52 -18.23
CA GLN A 76 -25.58 3.40 -18.71
C GLN A 76 -24.38 3.41 -17.76
N ARG A 77 -24.62 3.46 -16.44
CA ARG A 77 -23.53 3.35 -15.45
C ARG A 77 -22.80 2.02 -15.57
N ARG A 78 -23.52 0.90 -15.68
CA ARG A 78 -22.90 -0.43 -15.87
C ARG A 78 -22.10 -0.53 -17.18
N GLN A 79 -22.62 0.05 -18.26
CA GLN A 79 -21.93 0.08 -19.54
C GLN A 79 -20.68 0.97 -19.48
N ASN A 80 -20.75 2.13 -18.82
CA ASN A 80 -19.60 2.99 -18.62
C ASN A 80 -18.56 2.32 -17.73
N ASP A 81 -18.96 1.72 -16.60
CA ASP A 81 -18.05 0.98 -15.72
C ASP A 81 -17.36 -0.17 -16.47
N ALA A 82 -18.09 -0.93 -17.29
CA ALA A 82 -17.52 -2.01 -18.10
C ALA A 82 -16.58 -1.50 -19.20
N ASN A 83 -16.89 -0.34 -19.80
CA ASN A 83 -16.04 0.30 -20.80
C ASN A 83 -14.76 0.87 -20.20
N ASP A 84 -14.86 1.47 -19.01
CA ASP A 84 -13.71 1.98 -18.27
C ASP A 84 -12.79 0.82 -17.83
N ASP A 85 -13.35 -0.26 -17.28
CA ASP A 85 -12.60 -1.47 -16.92
C ASP A 85 -11.87 -2.06 -18.15
N ALA A 86 -12.51 -2.07 -19.33
CA ALA A 86 -11.89 -2.50 -20.58
C ALA A 86 -10.77 -1.56 -21.06
N ALA A 87 -10.95 -0.24 -20.91
CA ALA A 87 -9.93 0.74 -21.24
C ALA A 87 -8.69 0.60 -20.34
N TYR A 88 -8.88 0.42 -19.03
CA TYR A 88 -7.76 0.19 -18.09
C TYR A 88 -7.06 -1.15 -18.35
N ALA A 89 -7.79 -2.20 -18.68
CA ALA A 89 -7.19 -3.47 -19.08
C ALA A 89 -6.34 -3.31 -20.35
N SER A 90 -6.77 -2.49 -21.32
CA SER A 90 -5.99 -2.16 -22.51
C SER A 90 -4.70 -1.40 -22.14
N LEU A 91 -4.79 -0.39 -21.27
CA LEU A 91 -3.62 0.35 -20.78
C LEU A 91 -2.63 -0.55 -20.04
N LEU A 92 -3.13 -1.50 -19.24
CA LEU A 92 -2.30 -2.48 -18.55
C LEU A 92 -1.51 -3.34 -19.55
N VAL A 93 -2.17 -3.83 -20.60
CA VAL A 93 -1.53 -4.63 -21.66
C VAL A 93 -0.50 -3.80 -22.44
N GLU A 94 -0.85 -2.57 -22.83
CA GLU A 94 0.04 -1.67 -23.56
C GLU A 94 1.26 -1.26 -22.72
N GLY A 95 1.05 -0.89 -21.44
CA GLY A 95 2.12 -0.56 -20.51
C GLY A 95 3.07 -1.74 -20.31
N THR A 96 2.54 -2.94 -20.13
CA THR A 96 3.35 -4.18 -20.01
C THR A 96 4.13 -4.46 -21.29
N LYS A 97 3.51 -4.29 -22.46
CA LYS A 97 4.18 -4.48 -23.75
C LYS A 97 5.38 -3.54 -23.89
N LEU A 98 5.18 -2.26 -23.56
CA LEU A 98 6.23 -1.24 -23.64
C LEU A 98 7.40 -1.49 -22.68
N LEU A 99 7.18 -2.12 -21.54
CA LEU A 99 8.26 -2.55 -20.64
C LEU A 99 9.15 -3.64 -21.25
N GLY A 100 8.59 -4.48 -22.12
CA GLY A 100 9.33 -5.53 -22.81
C GLY A 100 10.19 -5.05 -23.99
N GLU A 101 10.05 -3.78 -24.39
CA GLU A 101 10.83 -3.19 -25.48
C GLU A 101 12.24 -2.82 -25.00
N GLU A 102 13.24 -2.90 -25.89
CA GLU A 102 14.63 -2.60 -25.54
C GLU A 102 14.89 -1.10 -25.28
N SER A 103 14.07 -0.22 -25.86
CA SER A 103 14.27 1.23 -25.73
C SER A 103 13.85 1.76 -24.36
N ASP A 104 14.77 2.44 -23.68
CA ASP A 104 14.54 3.21 -22.45
C ASP A 104 13.31 4.13 -22.50
N HIS A 105 13.07 4.76 -23.65
CA HIS A 105 11.93 5.65 -23.83
C HIS A 105 10.60 4.89 -23.78
N HIS A 106 10.53 3.71 -24.40
CA HIS A 106 9.37 2.84 -24.34
C HIS A 106 9.15 2.32 -22.92
N LYS A 107 10.21 1.87 -22.24
CA LYS A 107 10.10 1.40 -20.85
C LYS A 107 9.55 2.49 -19.92
N ARG A 108 10.03 3.73 -20.03
CA ARG A 108 9.48 4.86 -19.24
C ARG A 108 8.03 5.18 -19.58
N ALA A 109 7.66 5.12 -20.86
CA ALA A 109 6.26 5.26 -21.26
C ALA A 109 5.41 4.14 -20.65
N GLY A 110 5.90 2.89 -20.65
CA GLY A 110 5.28 1.75 -19.98
C GLY A 110 5.08 1.99 -18.49
N VAL A 111 6.11 2.44 -17.77
CA VAL A 111 6.01 2.80 -16.35
C VAL A 111 4.99 3.92 -16.12
N ALA A 112 4.96 4.95 -16.96
CA ALA A 112 4.01 6.05 -16.84
C ALA A 112 2.55 5.60 -17.05
N ILE A 113 2.30 4.71 -18.02
CA ILE A 113 0.98 4.13 -18.27
C ILE A 113 0.53 3.28 -17.07
N LEU A 114 1.41 2.42 -16.55
CA LEU A 114 1.10 1.58 -15.39
C LEU A 114 0.86 2.43 -14.13
N LEU A 115 1.65 3.50 -13.94
CA LEU A 115 1.45 4.44 -12.85
C LEU A 115 0.09 5.14 -12.96
N ARG A 116 -0.36 5.49 -14.17
CA ARG A 116 -1.70 6.04 -14.38
C ARG A 116 -2.81 5.08 -13.93
N VAL A 117 -2.68 3.78 -14.17
CA VAL A 117 -3.63 2.76 -13.69
C VAL A 117 -3.63 2.67 -12.16
N ILE A 118 -2.45 2.75 -11.54
CA ILE A 118 -2.28 2.71 -10.07
C ILE A 118 -2.85 3.95 -9.38
N ASP A 119 -2.68 5.12 -9.98
CA ASP A 119 -3.08 6.41 -9.40
C ASP A 119 -4.56 6.72 -9.59
N ASP A 120 -5.29 5.97 -10.43
CA ASP A 120 -6.68 6.30 -10.72
C ASP A 120 -7.59 6.09 -9.49
N PRO A 121 -8.32 7.13 -9.04
CA PRO A 121 -9.26 7.01 -7.94
C PRO A 121 -10.50 6.20 -8.30
N SER A 122 -10.91 6.10 -9.58
CA SER A 122 -12.12 5.37 -9.98
C SER A 122 -12.01 3.86 -9.73
N CYS A 123 -10.77 3.36 -9.72
CA CYS A 123 -10.41 2.00 -9.40
C CYS A 123 -10.39 1.73 -7.88
N ASP A 124 -10.83 2.66 -7.03
CA ASP A 124 -10.98 2.45 -5.59
C ASP A 124 -12.44 2.17 -5.21
N LYS A 125 -12.90 0.93 -5.44
CA LYS A 125 -14.26 0.52 -5.08
C LYS A 125 -14.28 0.14 -3.59
N ASN A 126 -14.80 1.02 -2.74
CA ASN A 126 -14.96 0.85 -1.29
C ASN A 126 -13.67 0.82 -0.45
N GLY A 127 -12.66 1.62 -0.80
CA GLY A 127 -11.40 1.68 -0.04
C GLY A 127 -10.51 0.44 -0.22
N ARG A 128 -10.80 -0.36 -1.25
CA ARG A 128 -9.98 -1.51 -1.65
C ARG A 128 -9.44 -1.23 -3.05
N PRO A 129 -8.13 -1.44 -3.28
CA PRO A 129 -7.57 -1.30 -4.61
C PRO A 129 -8.23 -2.33 -5.54
N ASP A 130 -8.66 -1.86 -6.70
CA ASP A 130 -9.15 -2.74 -7.74
C ASP A 130 -8.05 -3.70 -8.21
N ARG A 131 -8.49 -4.86 -8.72
CA ARG A 131 -7.62 -5.93 -9.23
C ARG A 131 -6.63 -5.40 -10.27
N LEU A 132 -7.05 -4.46 -11.11
CA LEU A 132 -6.19 -3.86 -12.14
C LEU A 132 -5.05 -3.02 -11.54
N GLN A 133 -5.30 -2.27 -10.46
CA GLN A 133 -4.26 -1.50 -9.77
C GLN A 133 -3.22 -2.43 -9.13
N GLN A 134 -3.69 -3.51 -8.51
CA GLN A 134 -2.82 -4.53 -7.93
C GLN A 134 -1.94 -5.18 -9.01
N GLN A 135 -2.52 -5.55 -10.15
CA GLN A 135 -1.77 -6.14 -11.27
C GLN A 135 -0.74 -5.18 -11.85
N ALA A 136 -1.12 -3.91 -12.07
CA ALA A 136 -0.19 -2.88 -12.57
C ALA A 136 1.00 -2.70 -11.63
N LEU A 137 0.74 -2.67 -10.31
CA LEU A 137 1.79 -2.60 -9.32
C LEU A 137 2.67 -3.84 -9.29
N ASP A 138 2.09 -5.03 -9.34
CA ASP A 138 2.84 -6.29 -9.35
C ASP A 138 3.79 -6.35 -10.55
N ILE A 139 3.37 -5.82 -11.71
CA ILE A 139 4.20 -5.68 -12.91
C ILE A 139 5.37 -4.71 -12.66
N LEU A 140 5.11 -3.50 -12.17
CA LEU A 140 6.17 -2.52 -11.85
C LEU A 140 7.14 -3.04 -10.79
N ALA A 141 6.61 -3.72 -9.76
CA ALA A 141 7.40 -4.32 -8.71
C ALA A 141 8.26 -5.47 -9.23
N SER A 142 7.73 -6.29 -10.15
CA SER A 142 8.49 -7.38 -10.77
C SER A 142 9.63 -6.83 -11.63
N GLU A 143 9.33 -5.78 -12.40
CA GLU A 143 10.32 -5.08 -13.20
C GLU A 143 11.44 -4.48 -12.35
N TRP A 144 11.11 -3.89 -11.19
CA TRP A 144 12.11 -3.43 -10.24
C TRP A 144 12.95 -4.58 -9.67
N ALA A 145 12.31 -5.68 -9.27
CA ALA A 145 12.98 -6.85 -8.73
C ALA A 145 13.93 -7.54 -9.74
N GLN A 146 13.75 -7.32 -11.04
CA GLN A 146 14.67 -7.81 -12.07
C GLN A 146 15.84 -6.86 -12.34
N ASN A 147 15.62 -5.55 -12.18
CA ASN A 147 16.58 -4.51 -12.59
C ASN A 147 17.28 -3.76 -11.44
N TYR A 148 16.98 -4.06 -10.17
CA TYR A 148 17.50 -3.32 -9.00
C TYR A 148 19.04 -3.23 -8.92
N LYS A 149 19.76 -4.20 -9.51
CA LYS A 149 21.24 -4.23 -9.53
C LYS A 149 21.86 -3.16 -10.45
N LEU A 150 21.10 -2.61 -11.39
CA LEU A 150 21.59 -1.65 -12.39
C LEU A 150 21.59 -0.20 -11.88
N PHE A 151 21.66 0.00 -10.56
CA PHE A 151 21.46 1.31 -9.95
C PHE A 151 22.48 2.37 -10.41
N ASN A 152 23.62 1.96 -10.96
CA ASN A 152 24.73 2.88 -11.14
C ASN A 152 24.62 3.88 -12.30
N LEU A 153 23.72 3.81 -13.30
CA LEU A 153 23.83 4.77 -14.43
C LEU A 153 22.62 5.00 -15.35
N GLU A 154 21.41 4.46 -15.09
CA GLU A 154 20.31 4.58 -16.06
C GLU A 154 19.13 5.44 -15.58
N ASN A 155 18.76 6.39 -16.44
CA ASN A 155 17.59 7.26 -16.27
C ASN A 155 16.27 6.46 -16.13
N TYR A 156 16.23 5.19 -16.55
CA TYR A 156 15.07 4.32 -16.41
C TYR A 156 14.86 3.79 -14.98
N THR A 157 15.90 3.23 -14.34
CA THR A 157 15.78 2.65 -12.99
C THR A 157 15.42 3.69 -11.95
N SER A 158 15.97 4.91 -12.06
CA SER A 158 15.58 6.05 -11.21
C SER A 158 14.11 6.48 -11.44
N PHE A 159 13.60 6.40 -12.67
CA PHE A 159 12.19 6.67 -12.96
C PHE A 159 11.27 5.60 -12.37
N LEU A 160 11.64 4.32 -12.51
CA LEU A 160 10.91 3.19 -11.93
C LEU A 160 10.89 3.25 -10.40
N TYR A 161 12.03 3.55 -9.77
CA TYR A 161 12.16 3.82 -8.34
C TYR A 161 11.16 4.90 -7.91
N ARG A 162 11.20 6.08 -8.57
CA ARG A 162 10.29 7.19 -8.27
C ARG A 162 8.83 6.80 -8.46
N ALA A 163 8.49 6.01 -9.48
CA ALA A 163 7.12 5.54 -9.70
C ALA A 163 6.63 4.67 -8.52
N LEU A 164 7.45 3.72 -8.07
CA LEU A 164 7.16 2.87 -6.92
C LEU A 164 7.06 3.64 -5.60
N PHE A 165 7.78 4.75 -5.48
CA PHE A 165 7.74 5.67 -4.34
C PHE A 165 6.66 6.73 -4.39
N SER A 166 6.19 7.10 -5.58
CA SER A 166 5.18 8.15 -5.78
C SER A 166 3.79 7.80 -5.24
N LYS A 167 3.65 6.61 -4.63
CA LYS A 167 2.40 6.08 -4.11
C LYS A 167 1.68 7.07 -3.21
N ARG A 168 0.57 7.56 -3.75
CA ARG A 168 -0.42 8.37 -3.03
C ARG A 168 -1.33 7.52 -2.13
N LYS A 169 -1.35 6.19 -2.33
CA LYS A 169 -2.16 5.24 -1.54
C LYS A 169 -1.29 4.41 -0.58
N PRO A 170 -1.36 4.63 0.73
CA PRO A 170 -0.48 3.99 1.73
C PRO A 170 -0.76 2.50 1.95
N SER A 171 -1.88 1.96 1.44
CA SER A 171 -2.34 0.58 1.68
C SER A 171 -2.04 -0.39 0.53
N LEU A 172 -1.58 0.09 -0.62
CA LEU A 172 -1.38 -0.73 -1.80
C LEU A 172 0.07 -1.22 -1.87
N PHE A 173 0.28 -2.53 -1.82
CA PHE A 173 1.60 -3.19 -1.91
C PHE A 173 1.56 -4.30 -2.96
N ALA A 174 2.72 -4.62 -3.53
CA ALA A 174 2.86 -5.77 -4.41
C ALA A 174 2.44 -7.03 -3.66
N SER A 175 1.88 -7.99 -4.38
CA SER A 175 1.38 -9.25 -3.82
C SER A 175 2.50 -10.19 -3.35
N PHE A 176 3.76 -9.83 -3.62
CA PHE A 176 4.95 -10.60 -3.27
C PHE A 176 6.01 -9.76 -2.54
N ASP A 177 6.92 -10.47 -1.87
CA ASP A 177 8.02 -9.87 -1.12
C ASP A 177 9.23 -9.64 -2.01
N LEU A 178 9.90 -8.50 -1.88
CA LEU A 178 11.17 -8.23 -2.55
C LEU A 178 12.29 -9.01 -1.86
N LYS A 179 13.10 -9.73 -2.63
CA LYS A 179 14.33 -10.38 -2.16
C LYS A 179 15.50 -10.00 -3.05
N CYS A 180 16.40 -9.20 -2.50
CA CYS A 180 17.63 -8.76 -3.15
C CYS A 180 18.82 -9.51 -2.54
N SER A 181 19.71 -10.01 -3.39
CA SER A 181 20.90 -10.76 -2.94
C SER A 181 22.11 -10.42 -3.80
N ASP A 182 23.18 -9.97 -3.14
CA ASP A 182 24.53 -9.83 -3.70
C ASP A 182 25.41 -11.04 -3.32
N ILE A 183 24.94 -11.90 -2.41
CA ILE A 183 25.67 -13.10 -2.04
C ILE A 183 25.63 -14.12 -3.18
N HIS A 184 26.71 -14.21 -3.95
CA HIS A 184 26.92 -15.36 -4.81
C HIS A 184 27.26 -16.58 -3.93
N PRO A 185 26.70 -17.78 -4.18
CA PRO A 185 26.96 -18.97 -3.35
C PRO A 185 28.43 -19.34 -3.17
N LYS A 186 29.28 -18.90 -4.11
CA LYS A 186 30.72 -19.15 -4.14
C LYS A 186 31.56 -18.13 -3.37
N ASP A 187 30.98 -16.97 -3.01
CA ASP A 187 31.72 -15.83 -2.43
C ASP A 187 31.65 -15.81 -0.90
N LYS A 188 31.31 -16.94 -0.28
CA LYS A 188 31.29 -17.11 1.17
C LYS A 188 32.71 -17.32 1.68
N ASP A 189 33.11 -16.55 2.69
CA ASP A 189 34.34 -16.79 3.45
C ASP A 189 34.26 -18.12 4.22
N GLU A 190 35.37 -18.54 4.84
CA GLU A 190 35.45 -19.76 5.65
C GLU A 190 34.44 -19.79 6.84
N MET A 191 33.86 -18.64 7.19
CA MET A 191 32.80 -18.48 8.20
C MET A 191 31.40 -18.38 7.59
N GLY A 192 31.26 -18.62 6.28
CA GLY A 192 29.98 -18.55 5.56
C GLY A 192 29.50 -17.13 5.24
N ARG A 193 30.31 -16.10 5.52
CA ARG A 193 29.98 -14.69 5.31
C ARG A 193 30.37 -14.29 3.90
N ALA A 194 29.42 -13.74 3.15
CA ALA A 194 29.77 -13.11 1.90
C ALA A 194 30.61 -11.87 2.18
N LYS A 195 31.71 -11.68 1.44
CA LYS A 195 32.30 -10.35 1.35
C LYS A 195 31.36 -9.50 0.51
N PRO A 196 30.80 -8.40 1.04
CA PRO A 196 29.99 -7.50 0.23
C PRO A 196 30.84 -7.01 -0.94
N LYS A 197 30.29 -7.03 -2.16
CA LYS A 197 30.91 -6.28 -3.25
C LYS A 197 30.52 -4.83 -3.02
N HIS A 198 31.51 -3.99 -2.72
CA HIS A 198 31.31 -2.59 -2.36
C HIS A 198 30.59 -1.75 -3.44
N ASP A 199 30.40 -2.30 -4.64
CA ASP A 199 29.74 -1.63 -5.76
C ASP A 199 28.20 -1.79 -5.76
N GLU A 200 27.63 -2.79 -5.07
CA GLU A 200 26.18 -3.00 -5.03
C GLU A 200 25.55 -2.26 -3.84
N ARG A 201 24.92 -1.11 -4.13
CA ARG A 201 24.17 -0.30 -3.16
C ARG A 201 22.70 -0.69 -3.16
N TRP A 202 22.17 -1.10 -2.01
CA TRP A 202 20.76 -1.35 -1.82
C TRP A 202 20.00 -0.08 -1.56
N MET A 203 18.92 0.08 -2.32
CA MET A 203 17.90 1.05 -2.06
C MET A 203 16.63 0.37 -1.60
N ILE A 204 16.09 0.87 -0.50
CA ILE A 204 14.74 0.56 -0.06
C ILE A 204 13.81 0.98 -1.20
N SER A 205 12.89 0.10 -1.61
CA SER A 205 11.92 0.41 -2.65
C SER A 205 10.54 0.70 -2.07
N GLY A 206 9.83 1.63 -2.69
CA GLY A 206 8.40 1.80 -2.48
C GLY A 206 7.65 0.58 -3.00
N GLY A 207 6.51 0.32 -2.38
CA GLY A 207 5.49 -0.57 -2.94
C GLY A 207 5.62 -2.06 -2.66
N PHE A 208 6.55 -2.50 -1.83
CA PHE A 208 6.57 -3.86 -1.27
C PHE A 208 6.17 -3.83 0.20
N LYS A 209 5.39 -4.83 0.63
CA LYS A 209 5.05 -4.98 2.06
C LYS A 209 6.24 -5.49 2.86
N LYS A 210 7.02 -6.40 2.28
CA LYS A 210 8.23 -6.94 2.88
C LYS A 210 9.38 -6.93 1.88
N GLN A 211 10.55 -6.51 2.35
CA GLN A 211 11.78 -6.43 1.58
C GLN A 211 12.90 -7.11 2.36
N THR A 212 13.66 -7.98 1.71
CA THR A 212 14.81 -8.65 2.30
C THR A 212 16.04 -8.40 1.44
N TYR A 213 17.08 -7.84 2.03
CA TYR A 213 18.37 -7.56 1.41
C TYR A 213 19.44 -8.48 2.03
N LEU A 214 20.20 -9.14 1.17
CA LEU A 214 21.20 -10.13 1.57
C LEU A 214 22.58 -9.77 0.97
N GLY A 215 23.56 -9.47 1.82
CA GLY A 215 24.88 -8.98 1.38
C GLY A 215 24.86 -7.49 1.05
N GLY A 216 25.82 -7.03 0.24
CA GLY A 216 25.91 -5.68 -0.33
C GLY A 216 26.05 -4.53 0.69
N VAL A 217 25.96 -3.30 0.17
CA VAL A 217 25.99 -2.06 0.96
C VAL A 217 24.58 -1.47 1.01
N GLY A 218 23.97 -1.40 2.19
CA GLY A 218 22.67 -0.76 2.39
C GLY A 218 22.82 0.75 2.56
N LEU A 219 22.09 1.51 1.73
CA LEU A 219 21.90 2.94 1.94
C LEU A 219 20.51 3.16 2.53
N ILE A 220 20.46 3.58 3.79
CA ILE A 220 19.23 4.04 4.42
C ILE A 220 19.20 5.55 4.25
N ASP A 221 18.85 5.99 3.05
CA ASP A 221 18.58 7.41 2.85
C ASP A 221 17.34 7.79 3.67
N PRO A 222 17.33 8.98 4.32
CA PRO A 222 16.16 9.48 5.02
C PRO A 222 15.03 9.62 4.00
N VAL A 223 14.09 8.68 4.03
CA VAL A 223 12.97 8.69 3.10
C VAL A 223 11.95 9.72 3.56
N GLU A 224 12.27 10.99 3.30
CA GLU A 224 11.39 12.12 3.56
C GLU A 224 10.04 11.91 2.87
N GLY A 225 8.95 12.33 3.53
CA GLY A 225 7.60 12.30 2.92
C GLY A 225 6.90 10.95 2.81
N ILE A 226 7.54 9.83 3.15
CA ILE A 226 6.91 8.51 3.02
C ILE A 226 5.90 8.19 4.12
N LEU A 227 4.67 7.84 3.74
CA LEU A 227 3.58 7.43 4.62
C LEU A 227 3.30 5.93 4.53
N PHE A 228 4.34 5.10 4.54
CA PHE A 228 4.15 3.65 4.49
C PHE A 228 3.96 3.09 5.91
N LYS A 229 2.73 2.71 6.25
CA LYS A 229 2.44 1.92 7.44
C LYS A 229 2.46 0.43 7.10
N GLY A 230 3.13 -0.37 7.93
CA GLY A 230 3.16 -1.82 7.86
C GLY A 230 4.22 -2.42 6.93
N ILE A 231 5.26 -1.68 6.55
CA ILE A 231 6.38 -2.25 5.78
C ILE A 231 7.35 -2.97 6.71
N ILE A 232 7.88 -4.11 6.27
CA ILE A 232 8.94 -4.84 6.95
C ILE A 232 10.19 -4.84 6.06
N ILE A 233 11.30 -4.31 6.56
CA ILE A 233 12.58 -4.26 5.85
C ILE A 233 13.57 -5.10 6.63
N GLU A 234 14.16 -6.11 5.99
CA GLU A 234 15.08 -7.05 6.61
C GLU A 234 16.44 -7.01 5.90
N PHE A 235 17.49 -6.56 6.59
CA PHE A 235 18.87 -6.60 6.12
C PHE A 235 19.61 -7.79 6.74
N LYS A 236 20.34 -8.55 5.93
CA LYS A 236 21.10 -9.72 6.35
C LYS A 236 22.52 -9.67 5.80
N TYR A 237 23.52 -9.74 6.67
CA TYR A 237 24.93 -9.70 6.25
C TYR A 237 25.25 -8.47 5.38
N THR A 238 24.54 -7.36 5.62
CA THR A 238 24.66 -6.12 4.85
C THR A 238 25.54 -5.15 5.61
N GLU A 239 26.37 -4.40 4.88
CA GLU A 239 27.11 -3.26 5.40
C GLU A 239 26.24 -2.01 5.27
N ILE A 240 25.87 -1.38 6.38
CA ILE A 240 25.13 -0.12 6.40
C ILE A 240 26.16 0.99 6.53
N VAL A 241 26.22 1.88 5.54
CA VAL A 241 27.27 2.91 5.40
C VAL A 241 26.63 4.29 5.31
N ASP A 242 27.26 5.30 5.90
CA ASP A 242 26.92 6.73 5.80
C ASP A 242 25.43 7.03 6.05
N SER A 243 24.76 6.17 6.81
CA SER A 243 23.32 6.24 7.00
C SER A 243 23.04 7.05 8.26
N ASN A 244 22.20 8.07 8.13
CA ASN A 244 21.61 8.73 9.28
C ASN A 244 20.43 7.88 9.76
N VAL A 245 20.66 7.07 10.79
CA VAL A 245 19.67 6.11 11.29
C VAL A 245 18.72 6.85 12.24
N THR A 246 17.88 7.72 11.68
CA THR A 246 17.06 8.63 12.49
C THR A 246 15.62 8.70 12.03
N ASN A 247 14.73 8.91 13.02
CA ASN A 247 13.29 9.09 12.84
C ASN A 247 12.66 7.98 11.99
N TYR A 248 12.68 6.74 12.51
CA TYR A 248 11.88 5.70 11.86
C TYR A 248 10.42 6.10 11.98
N LYS A 249 9.83 6.42 10.82
CA LYS A 249 8.42 6.83 10.81
C LYS A 249 7.58 5.69 11.37
N PRO A 250 6.65 5.99 12.29
CA PRO A 250 5.81 4.98 12.91
C PRO A 250 5.09 4.17 11.83
N GLY A 251 5.37 2.86 11.81
CA GLY A 251 4.79 1.91 10.86
C GLY A 251 5.78 1.19 9.95
N ILE A 252 7.06 1.56 9.88
CA ILE A 252 8.08 0.76 9.17
C ILE A 252 8.86 -0.05 10.20
N LYS A 253 8.87 -1.38 10.03
CA LYS A 253 9.64 -2.29 10.89
C LYS A 253 10.96 -2.66 10.22
N PHE A 254 12.08 -2.34 10.83
CA PHE A 254 13.41 -2.73 10.38
C PHE A 254 13.90 -3.98 11.12
N LYS A 255 14.58 -4.89 10.43
CA LYS A 255 15.21 -6.06 11.00
C LYS A 255 16.62 -6.19 10.45
N PHE A 256 17.62 -5.98 11.29
CA PHE A 256 19.03 -6.12 10.98
C PHE A 256 19.56 -7.42 11.56
N ASN A 257 20.12 -8.28 10.73
CA ASN A 257 20.64 -9.58 11.15
C ASN A 257 22.06 -9.76 10.62
N ARG A 258 23.03 -9.79 11.53
CA ARG A 258 24.46 -9.90 11.25
C ARG A 258 24.95 -8.78 10.32
N CYS A 259 24.39 -7.59 10.47
CA CYS A 259 24.78 -6.40 9.74
C CYS A 259 26.02 -5.75 10.36
N ILE A 260 26.72 -4.95 9.55
CA ILE A 260 27.86 -4.15 10.00
C ILE A 260 27.49 -2.69 9.74
N PHE A 261 27.51 -1.86 10.77
CA PHE A 261 27.31 -0.42 10.65
C PHE A 261 28.69 0.25 10.60
N VAL A 262 28.96 1.01 9.55
CA VAL A 262 30.23 1.70 9.31
C VAL A 262 29.93 3.18 9.14
N ASP A 263 30.61 4.02 9.92
CA ASP A 263 30.49 5.48 9.89
C ASP A 263 29.03 6.00 9.94
N CYS A 264 28.16 5.25 10.63
CA CYS A 264 26.75 5.63 10.77
C CYS A 264 26.58 6.63 11.92
N ASN A 265 25.72 7.63 11.70
CA ASN A 265 25.25 8.53 12.73
C ASN A 265 23.85 8.10 13.18
N ILE A 266 23.69 7.85 14.48
CA ILE A 266 22.47 7.40 15.12
C ILE A 266 22.01 8.54 16.03
N GLU A 267 21.18 9.47 15.52
CA GLU A 267 20.87 10.70 16.28
C GLU A 267 19.89 10.50 17.44
N LYS A 268 18.86 9.66 17.26
CA LYS A 268 17.87 9.43 18.32
C LYS A 268 17.17 8.10 18.15
N ILE A 269 17.20 7.30 19.20
CA ILE A 269 16.44 6.07 19.32
C ILE A 269 15.35 6.36 20.35
N THR A 270 14.15 6.67 19.89
CA THR A 270 12.99 6.76 20.78
C THR A 270 12.55 5.35 21.20
N PRO A 271 11.84 5.18 22.33
CA PRO A 271 11.26 3.88 22.69
C PRO A 271 10.38 3.28 21.57
N ASP A 272 9.71 4.14 20.81
CA ASP A 272 8.97 3.73 19.60
C ASP A 272 9.91 3.18 18.53
N ASP A 273 11.06 3.83 18.27
CA ASP A 273 12.08 3.34 17.31
C ASP A 273 12.62 1.96 17.70
N VAL A 274 12.83 1.72 19.01
CA VAL A 274 13.20 0.39 19.55
C VAL A 274 12.11 -0.64 19.23
N ALA A 275 10.84 -0.25 19.31
CA ALA A 275 9.73 -1.15 18.98
C ALA A 275 9.58 -1.48 17.51
N PHE A 276 10.14 -0.65 16.64
CA PHE A 276 10.09 -0.86 15.21
C PHE A 276 11.36 -1.48 14.64
N SER A 277 12.47 -1.54 15.39
CA SER A 277 13.74 -2.05 14.89
C SER A 277 14.23 -3.28 15.65
N THR A 278 14.58 -4.34 14.92
CA THR A 278 15.18 -5.56 15.48
C THR A 278 16.65 -5.67 15.10
N PHE A 279 17.58 -5.73 16.06
CA PHE A 279 19.01 -5.94 15.81
C PHE A 279 19.48 -7.29 16.35
N ILE A 280 20.04 -8.14 15.48
CA ILE A 280 20.50 -9.48 15.84
C ILE A 280 21.93 -9.66 15.37
N CYS A 281 22.86 -9.85 16.29
CA CYS A 281 24.28 -10.09 15.99
C CYS A 281 24.95 -9.00 15.13
N CYS A 282 24.53 -7.74 15.28
CA CYS A 282 25.06 -6.62 14.49
C CYS A 282 26.35 -6.04 15.09
N ASN A 283 27.19 -5.45 14.24
CA ASN A 283 28.43 -4.77 14.62
C ASN A 283 28.25 -3.24 14.55
N PHE A 284 28.49 -2.54 15.66
CA PHE A 284 28.37 -1.07 15.78
C PHE A 284 29.71 -0.35 15.98
N THR A 285 30.83 -1.00 15.64
CA THR A 285 32.19 -0.44 15.78
C THR A 285 32.30 0.95 15.13
N GLY A 286 32.78 1.94 15.89
CA GLY A 286 33.04 3.30 15.41
C GLY A 286 31.82 4.16 15.03
N CYS A 287 30.59 3.68 15.24
CA CYS A 287 29.38 4.48 14.98
C CYS A 287 29.28 5.66 15.94
N GLU A 288 28.64 6.74 15.50
CA GLU A 288 28.40 7.94 16.31
C GLU A 288 26.94 7.96 16.78
N PHE A 289 26.71 8.04 18.08
CA PHE A 289 25.39 8.20 18.70
C PHE A 289 25.25 9.65 19.17
N ALA A 290 24.14 10.33 18.87
CA ALA A 290 23.97 11.72 19.30
C ALA A 290 23.52 11.84 20.76
N GLU A 291 23.64 13.06 21.31
CA GLU A 291 23.49 13.43 22.73
C GLU A 291 22.18 12.90 23.35
N ASP A 292 21.09 12.99 22.62
CA ASP A 292 19.73 12.65 23.08
C ASP A 292 19.34 11.17 22.86
N THR A 293 20.28 10.30 22.50
CA THR A 293 19.93 8.92 22.08
C THR A 293 19.52 8.04 23.25
N PHE A 294 20.03 8.32 24.46
CA PHE A 294 19.81 7.53 25.66
C PHE A 294 19.18 8.41 26.75
N PHE A 295 17.91 8.81 26.57
CA PHE A 295 17.12 9.29 27.70
C PHE A 295 16.91 8.11 28.65
N ASP A 296 17.43 8.26 29.87
CA ASP A 296 17.39 7.34 31.02
C ASP A 296 17.35 5.86 30.60
N ILE A 297 18.49 5.18 30.57
CA ILE A 297 18.54 3.73 30.31
C ILE A 297 17.55 2.99 31.21
N GLU A 298 17.31 3.48 32.43
CA GLU A 298 16.24 3.00 33.32
C GLU A 298 14.84 3.18 32.74
N ASP A 299 14.47 4.36 32.23
CA ASP A 299 13.18 4.60 31.56
C ASP A 299 13.03 3.75 30.29
N ALA A 300 14.11 3.58 29.51
CA ALA A 300 14.11 2.75 28.31
C ALA A 300 13.93 1.26 28.66
N LEU A 301 14.59 0.78 29.71
CA LEU A 301 14.44 -0.57 30.23
C LEU A 301 13.04 -0.79 30.83
N GLU A 302 12.51 0.19 31.58
CA GLU A 302 11.16 0.15 32.15
C GLU A 302 10.10 0.12 31.03
N THR A 303 10.27 0.96 30.01
CA THR A 303 9.39 0.97 28.82
C THR A 303 9.52 -0.35 28.03
N ALA A 304 10.72 -0.92 27.92
CA ALA A 304 10.97 -2.21 27.28
C ALA A 304 10.40 -3.40 28.08
N THR A 305 10.14 -3.28 29.38
CA THR A 305 9.36 -4.26 30.14
C THR A 305 7.87 -4.23 29.84
N PHE A 306 7.32 -3.09 29.40
CA PHE A 306 5.92 -2.96 28.99
C PHE A 306 5.66 -3.37 27.53
N LEU A 307 6.69 -3.35 26.69
CA LEU A 307 6.63 -3.77 25.30
C LEU A 307 6.98 -5.27 25.20
N ASN A 308 6.18 -6.06 24.47
CA ASN A 308 6.32 -7.53 24.33
C ASN A 308 7.78 -8.00 24.07
N ASP A 309 8.13 -9.24 24.43
CA ASP A 309 9.50 -9.84 24.32
C ASP A 309 10.23 -9.59 22.97
N GLU A 310 9.53 -9.39 21.85
CA GLU A 310 10.15 -9.09 20.55
C GLU A 310 10.81 -7.70 20.46
N THR A 311 10.52 -6.80 21.40
CA THR A 311 10.86 -5.38 21.37
C THR A 311 12.25 -5.09 21.94
N ARG A 312 12.83 -6.00 22.70
CA ARG A 312 14.09 -5.79 23.42
C ARG A 312 15.35 -5.94 22.55
N SER A 313 15.24 -5.70 21.25
CA SER A 313 16.20 -6.27 20.29
C SER A 313 17.61 -5.70 20.38
N LEU A 314 17.74 -4.40 20.65
CA LEU A 314 19.04 -3.75 20.72
C LEU A 314 19.76 -4.11 22.02
N PHE A 315 19.00 -4.16 23.12
CA PHE A 315 19.51 -4.24 24.50
C PHE A 315 19.55 -5.65 25.09
N ASP A 316 18.69 -6.57 24.65
CA ASP A 316 18.51 -7.90 25.26
C ASP A 316 18.71 -9.04 24.25
N THR A 317 18.97 -8.74 22.97
CA THR A 317 19.32 -9.80 22.01
C THR A 317 20.81 -10.11 22.12
N PRO A 318 21.19 -11.29 22.63
CA PRO A 318 22.59 -11.64 22.77
C PRO A 318 23.31 -11.61 21.40
N GLY A 319 24.45 -10.93 21.38
CA GLY A 319 25.43 -11.00 20.30
C GLY A 319 25.55 -9.75 19.42
N ASN A 320 24.79 -8.68 19.64
CA ASN A 320 25.17 -7.35 19.12
C ASN A 320 26.49 -6.93 19.79
N TRP A 321 27.42 -6.33 19.05
CA TRP A 321 28.80 -6.17 19.52
C TRP A 321 29.51 -4.94 18.94
N TYR A 322 30.62 -4.57 19.56
CA TYR A 322 31.55 -3.54 19.07
C TYR A 322 33.02 -3.95 19.29
N ASP A 323 33.94 -3.36 18.53
CA ASP A 323 35.37 -3.50 18.73
C ASP A 323 35.83 -2.68 19.93
N LEU A 324 36.38 -3.33 20.95
CA LEU A 324 36.88 -2.69 22.16
C LEU A 324 37.97 -1.66 21.87
N ASP A 325 38.75 -1.87 20.81
CA ASP A 325 39.82 -0.95 20.40
C ASP A 325 39.29 0.24 19.56
N ASN A 326 38.03 0.20 19.13
CA ASN A 326 37.33 1.29 18.41
C ASN A 326 35.83 1.35 18.80
N PRO A 327 35.52 1.75 20.05
CA PRO A 327 34.15 1.75 20.55
C PRO A 327 33.26 2.74 19.80
N PRO A 328 31.92 2.60 19.90
CA PRO A 328 31.03 3.65 19.46
C PRO A 328 31.34 4.96 20.19
N LYS A 329 31.08 6.08 19.52
CA LYS A 329 31.28 7.42 20.07
C LYS A 329 29.93 7.99 20.47
N ALA A 330 29.85 8.58 21.65
CA ALA A 330 28.72 9.40 22.05
C ALA A 330 29.17 10.86 22.16
N ARG A 331 28.32 11.79 21.74
CA ARG A 331 28.63 13.23 21.81
C ARG A 331 28.78 13.74 23.25
N ASP A 332 28.05 13.16 24.21
CA ASP A 332 28.11 13.53 25.64
C ASP A 332 29.18 12.76 26.45
N GLY A 333 30.03 11.97 25.79
CA GLY A 333 31.04 11.18 26.49
C GLY A 333 30.51 9.93 27.22
N PHE A 334 29.29 9.47 26.89
CA PHE A 334 28.80 8.16 27.33
C PHE A 334 29.79 7.04 26.94
N SER A 335 30.15 6.19 27.91
CA SER A 335 31.16 5.15 27.74
C SER A 335 30.70 3.74 28.14
N GLU A 336 29.49 3.57 28.66
CA GLU A 336 28.99 2.31 29.23
C GLU A 336 28.37 1.41 28.14
N TRP A 337 29.02 1.29 26.98
CA TRP A 337 28.55 0.49 25.85
C TRP A 337 28.42 -0.99 26.16
N ASP A 338 29.23 -1.48 27.10
CA ASP A 338 29.26 -2.86 27.55
C ASP A 338 27.98 -3.31 28.29
N THR A 339 27.13 -2.36 28.69
CA THR A 339 25.83 -2.65 29.30
C THR A 339 24.82 -3.23 28.31
N PHE A 340 24.97 -2.96 27.00
CA PHE A 340 24.02 -3.43 25.98
C PHE A 340 24.66 -3.94 24.69
N LEU A 341 25.97 -3.75 24.48
CA LEU A 341 26.72 -4.35 23.39
C LEU A 341 27.84 -5.23 23.93
N GLU A 342 28.04 -6.40 23.33
CA GLU A 342 29.12 -7.31 23.71
C GLU A 342 30.47 -6.73 23.24
N PRO A 343 31.41 -6.39 24.15
CA PRO A 343 32.74 -5.95 23.74
C PRO A 343 33.51 -7.12 23.13
N ARG A 344 34.06 -6.91 21.93
CA ARG A 344 34.91 -7.90 21.25
C ARG A 344 36.27 -7.31 20.95
N LYS A 345 37.30 -8.15 21.04
CA LYS A 345 38.67 -7.76 20.69
C LYS A 345 39.19 -8.65 19.58
N ARG A 346 39.90 -8.03 18.63
CA ARG A 346 40.55 -8.77 17.55
C ARG A 346 41.87 -9.37 18.03
N ILE A 347 41.97 -10.70 18.03
CA ILE A 347 43.21 -11.43 18.34
C ILE A 347 43.63 -12.17 17.06
N GLY A 348 44.61 -11.59 16.36
CA GLY A 348 45.02 -12.04 15.03
C GLY A 348 43.92 -11.83 13.98
N LYS A 349 43.43 -12.91 13.38
CA LYS A 349 42.36 -12.86 12.35
C LYS A 349 40.95 -13.10 12.89
N ARG A 350 40.79 -13.38 14.19
CA ARG A 350 39.51 -13.75 14.79
C ARG A 350 39.03 -12.68 15.77
N TRP A 351 37.72 -12.51 15.83
CA TRP A 351 37.05 -11.78 16.90
C TRP A 351 36.92 -12.70 18.11
N CYS A 352 37.33 -12.20 19.27
CA CYS A 352 37.17 -12.90 20.53
C CYS A 352 36.21 -12.12 21.43
N ARG A 353 35.41 -12.84 22.20
CA ARG A 353 34.57 -12.32 23.28
C ARG A 353 35.24 -12.58 24.63
N LYS A 354 35.00 -11.69 25.59
CA LYS A 354 35.50 -11.85 26.94
C LYS A 354 34.62 -12.87 27.67
N ASP A 355 35.21 -13.95 28.18
CA ASP A 355 34.48 -14.90 28.99
C ASP A 355 34.13 -14.25 30.35
N PRO A 356 32.84 -14.18 30.73
CA PRO A 356 32.43 -13.57 31.99
C PRO A 356 33.02 -14.27 33.22
N THR A 357 33.34 -15.56 33.11
CA THR A 357 33.84 -16.38 34.23
C THR A 357 35.36 -16.35 34.38
N SER A 358 36.11 -16.40 33.27
CA SER A 358 37.57 -16.53 33.32
C SER A 358 38.32 -15.22 33.04
N GLN A 359 37.62 -14.16 32.60
CA GLN A 359 38.22 -12.93 32.06
C GLN A 359 39.14 -13.17 30.84
N GLU A 360 39.20 -14.39 30.31
CA GLU A 360 39.99 -14.72 29.12
C GLU A 360 39.21 -14.43 27.84
N TRP A 361 39.94 -14.10 26.77
CA TRP A 361 39.37 -13.89 25.45
C TRP A 361 39.21 -15.22 24.71
N LYS A 362 37.97 -15.61 24.43
CA LYS A 362 37.63 -16.82 23.67
C LYS A 362 37.10 -16.45 22.27
N PRO A 363 37.36 -17.25 21.22
CA PRO A 363 36.77 -17.02 19.91
C PRO A 363 35.24 -16.83 20.01
N ALA A 364 34.74 -15.75 19.39
CA ALA A 364 33.33 -15.33 19.43
C ALA A 364 32.44 -16.13 18.48
#